data_AF-A0A968ZD48-F1
#
_entry.id   AF-A0A968ZD48-F1
#
_cell.length_a   1.000
_cell.length_b   1.000
_cell.length_c   1.000
_cell.angle_alpha   90.00
_cell.angle_beta   90.00
_cell.angle_gamma   90.00
#
_symmetry.space_group_name_H-M   'P 1'
#
loop_
_entity.id
_entity.type
_entity.pdbx_description
1 polymer ?
#
loop_
_entity_poly.entity_id
_entity_poly.type
_entity_poly.pdbx_seq_one_letter_code
_entity_poly.pdbx_strand_id
1 'polypeptide(L)'
;MASTFFIGRLIPGGFKQDAIDLSIQIAKSEAFPWTVYGITLFPYLICFVWLTGWLYRQDRTKLALFGEWLTFALGMVMTLVSLYNPTWRSLNLFLSTCTLVYVVRHRTPIRVALLYFTHGLGLLTVCVTIDWWFPSLPSSIWASIFLGLAVVEWVSHAETQRRRERRGERIQGVWCRSCWHFGFVLASISYPLLWERVEAFFATGESQSIVLSWMLVPLTLTGVALRMGGKRRRRATIFSSYASILAQVLTIWQPSTRLVSLGVASGLMLVNSRYYRHPIAAAIQIGFSLCFVAAFLWEKLSVSGWFLFGAIAISTLWLLSSWLRQQNTILASLYRKAADSWAITLCAIAIILLTCKTLFSYWSFPIPHWHYLATPLIISGAILYRYRQQLNNYAIYGIVWTIELAICEEVLLIHGSNLAVAIVNIILGLFSLLITDWLLERQSPLSSLKILPLIFALLGIFWRWDEFNTYTGLLTLGAALTGIGVGYRLRGKVITYCSLIGISLAGYELVIYQMLQSSGGNPADGLTILAFVAAAIALIYRLFVYFITIARS
;
A
#
# COMPACT_ATOMS: atom_id res chain seq x y z
N MET A 1 -36.31 27.30 41.15
CA MET A 1 -36.86 27.23 39.77
C MET A 1 -37.98 26.19 39.56
N ALA A 2 -38.46 25.48 40.58
CA ALA A 2 -39.64 24.60 40.46
C ALA A 2 -40.99 25.34 40.55
N SER A 3 -40.97 26.68 40.73
CA SER A 3 -42.14 27.51 41.07
C SER A 3 -42.86 28.13 39.88
N THR A 4 -42.38 27.89 38.64
CA THR A 4 -42.85 28.58 37.43
C THR A 4 -43.73 27.73 36.50
N PHE A 5 -43.91 26.43 36.76
CA PHE A 5 -44.75 25.56 35.91
C PHE A 5 -46.10 25.24 36.58
N PHE A 6 -47.20 25.46 35.85
CA PHE A 6 -48.59 25.36 36.36
C PHE A 6 -48.94 23.98 36.96
N ILE A 7 -48.38 22.88 36.46
CA ILE A 7 -48.62 21.54 37.02
C ILE A 7 -47.83 21.32 38.32
N GLY A 8 -46.67 21.97 38.48
CA GLY A 8 -45.85 21.87 39.69
C GLY A 8 -46.48 22.48 40.94
N ARG A 9 -47.54 23.29 40.80
CA ARG A 9 -48.35 23.84 41.90
C ARG A 9 -49.49 22.94 42.35
N LEU A 10 -49.88 21.94 41.55
CA LEU A 10 -50.95 20.98 41.86
C LEU A 10 -50.44 19.77 42.67
N ILE A 11 -49.13 19.62 42.80
CA ILE A 11 -48.50 18.50 43.50
C ILE A 11 -48.25 18.89 44.97
N PRO A 12 -48.80 18.15 45.95
CA PRO A 12 -48.57 18.41 47.38
C PRO A 12 -47.08 18.43 47.73
N GLY A 13 -46.68 19.31 48.66
CA GLY A 13 -45.28 19.49 49.06
C GLY A 13 -44.59 18.21 49.53
N GLY A 14 -45.30 17.35 50.27
CA GLY A 14 -44.79 16.04 50.71
C GLY A 14 -44.47 15.11 49.54
N PHE A 15 -45.41 14.96 48.60
CA PHE A 15 -45.21 14.13 47.41
C PHE A 15 -44.05 14.62 46.52
N LYS A 16 -43.82 15.94 46.48
CA LYS A 16 -42.69 16.52 45.77
C LYS A 16 -41.36 16.16 46.43
N GLN A 17 -41.31 16.18 47.76
CA GLN A 17 -40.13 15.78 48.51
C GLN A 17 -39.87 14.28 48.34
N ASP A 18 -40.90 13.44 48.50
CA ASP A 18 -40.81 11.99 48.29
C ASP A 18 -40.35 11.63 46.87
N ALA A 19 -40.84 12.35 45.85
CA ALA A 19 -40.42 12.14 44.46
C ALA A 19 -38.98 12.59 44.22
N ILE A 20 -38.52 13.65 44.89
CA ILE A 20 -37.11 14.09 44.83
C ILE A 20 -36.22 13.06 45.55
N ASP A 21 -36.63 12.56 46.71
CA ASP A 21 -35.87 11.58 47.49
C ASP A 21 -35.78 10.24 46.75
N LEU A 22 -36.88 9.78 46.15
CA LEU A 22 -36.88 8.62 45.25
C LEU A 22 -35.99 8.85 44.03
N SER A 23 -36.01 10.07 43.46
CA SER A 23 -35.15 10.41 42.32
C SER A 23 -33.67 10.38 42.68
N ILE A 24 -33.29 10.82 43.88
CA ILE A 24 -31.92 10.78 44.39
C ILE A 24 -31.50 9.32 44.64
N GLN A 25 -32.39 8.51 45.22
CA GLN A 25 -32.16 7.10 45.46
C GLN A 25 -31.93 6.31 44.14
N ILE A 26 -32.75 6.54 43.12
CA ILE A 26 -32.64 5.87 41.82
C ILE A 26 -31.41 6.36 41.03
N ALA A 27 -31.13 7.66 41.08
CA ALA A 27 -30.05 8.26 40.29
C ALA A 27 -28.67 8.13 40.94
N LYS A 28 -28.60 7.67 42.21
CA LYS A 28 -27.37 7.53 43.01
C LYS A 28 -26.46 8.77 42.94
N SER A 29 -27.05 9.97 42.84
CA SER A 29 -26.30 11.22 42.70
C SER A 29 -26.96 12.33 43.51
N GLU A 30 -26.23 12.85 44.50
CA GLU A 30 -26.65 13.99 45.33
C GLU A 30 -26.39 15.35 44.63
N ALA A 31 -25.51 15.37 43.63
CA ALA A 31 -24.90 16.60 43.11
C ALA A 31 -25.77 17.42 42.13
N PHE A 32 -26.79 16.83 41.47
CA PHE A 32 -27.53 17.54 40.40
C PHE A 32 -29.05 17.24 40.36
N PRO A 33 -29.84 17.75 41.33
CA PRO A 33 -31.28 17.48 41.44
C PRO A 33 -32.11 17.99 40.24
N TRP A 34 -31.60 18.99 39.52
CA TRP A 34 -32.31 19.63 38.40
C TRP A 34 -32.26 18.83 37.09
N THR A 35 -31.43 17.79 36.99
CA THR A 35 -31.36 16.90 35.81
C THR A 35 -32.65 16.09 35.61
N VAL A 36 -33.40 15.86 36.70
CA VAL A 36 -34.71 15.18 36.73
C VAL A 36 -35.74 15.93 35.89
N TYR A 37 -35.62 17.26 35.76
CA TYR A 37 -36.58 18.08 34.99
C TYR A 37 -36.63 17.69 33.51
N GLY A 38 -35.55 17.13 32.95
CA GLY A 38 -35.59 16.63 31.57
C GLY A 38 -36.57 15.45 31.37
N ILE A 39 -37.01 14.80 32.45
CA ILE A 39 -38.04 13.75 32.41
C ILE A 39 -39.35 14.24 33.00
N THR A 40 -39.33 14.99 34.12
CA THR A 40 -40.55 15.52 34.73
C THR A 40 -41.36 16.39 33.77
N LEU A 41 -40.68 17.13 32.89
CA LEU A 41 -41.33 17.97 31.90
C LEU A 41 -41.68 17.22 30.59
N PHE A 42 -41.29 15.96 30.44
CA PHE A 42 -41.55 15.17 29.22
C PHE A 42 -43.05 15.04 28.85
N PRO A 43 -44.00 14.93 29.80
CA PRO A 43 -45.44 14.95 29.48
C PRO A 43 -45.87 16.20 28.71
N TYR A 44 -45.25 17.36 28.96
CA TYR A 44 -45.53 18.58 28.18
C TYR A 44 -45.09 18.41 26.73
N LEU A 45 -43.94 17.79 26.48
CA LEU A 45 -43.45 17.49 25.14
C LEU A 45 -44.45 16.61 24.37
N ILE A 46 -44.99 15.56 25.01
CA ILE A 46 -46.04 14.71 24.42
C ILE A 46 -47.29 15.52 24.09
N CYS A 47 -47.72 16.42 24.98
CA CYS A 47 -48.85 17.31 24.74
C CYS A 47 -48.61 18.21 23.51
N PHE A 48 -47.42 18.79 23.37
CA PHE A 48 -47.05 19.59 22.18
C PHE A 48 -46.99 18.75 20.89
N VAL A 49 -46.50 17.50 20.95
CA VAL A 49 -46.54 16.57 19.81
C VAL A 49 -47.98 16.26 19.37
N TRP A 50 -48.88 16.06 20.34
CA TRP A 50 -50.30 15.82 20.07
C TRP A 50 -50.97 17.07 19.49
N LEU A 51 -50.76 18.24 20.09
CA LEU A 51 -51.31 19.52 19.63
C LEU A 51 -50.86 19.85 18.21
N THR A 52 -49.57 19.67 17.90
CA THR A 52 -49.05 19.87 16.54
C THR A 52 -49.67 18.88 15.55
N GLY A 53 -49.87 17.62 15.96
CA GLY A 53 -50.58 16.63 15.14
C GLY A 53 -52.06 16.99 14.91
N TRP A 54 -52.74 17.57 15.90
CA TRP A 54 -54.09 18.08 15.77
C TRP A 54 -54.15 19.28 14.80
N LEU A 55 -53.22 20.23 14.89
CA LEU A 55 -53.14 21.37 13.98
C LEU A 55 -52.92 20.98 12.52
N TYR A 56 -52.13 19.92 12.27
CA TYR A 56 -51.99 19.35 10.92
C TYR A 56 -53.30 18.77 10.39
N ARG A 57 -54.13 18.17 11.25
CA ARG A 57 -55.46 17.66 10.87
C ARG A 57 -56.50 18.75 10.61
N GLN A 58 -56.22 19.99 11.07
CA GLN A 58 -57.06 21.16 10.87
C GLN A 58 -56.56 22.05 9.71
N ASP A 59 -55.68 21.54 8.85
CA ASP A 59 -55.05 22.24 7.72
C ASP A 59 -54.27 23.53 8.08
N ARG A 60 -53.93 23.73 9.37
CA ARG A 60 -53.13 24.88 9.85
C ARG A 60 -51.63 24.59 9.77
N THR A 61 -51.14 24.32 8.57
CA THR A 61 -49.77 23.84 8.31
C THR A 61 -48.66 24.76 8.82
N LYS A 62 -48.77 26.09 8.66
CA LYS A 62 -47.77 27.05 9.14
C LYS A 62 -47.64 27.04 10.67
N LEU A 63 -48.76 26.98 11.38
CA LEU A 63 -48.78 26.95 12.84
C LEU A 63 -48.29 25.59 13.37
N ALA A 64 -48.63 24.50 12.68
CA ALA A 64 -48.13 23.17 13.01
C ALA A 64 -46.60 23.05 12.82
N LEU A 65 -46.04 23.66 11.77
CA LEU A 65 -44.58 23.76 11.55
C LEU A 65 -43.89 24.56 12.66
N PHE A 66 -44.46 25.69 13.08
CA PHE A 66 -43.93 26.46 14.20
C PHE A 66 -43.95 25.64 15.49
N GLY A 67 -45.05 24.94 15.76
CA GLY A 67 -45.16 24.06 16.92
C GLY A 67 -44.19 22.87 16.87
N GLU A 68 -43.87 22.33 15.68
CA GLU A 68 -42.82 21.31 15.51
C GLU A 68 -41.44 21.84 15.93
N TRP A 69 -41.08 23.05 15.50
CA TRP A 69 -39.83 23.70 15.90
C TRP A 69 -39.78 23.93 17.41
N LEU A 70 -40.88 24.40 17.99
CA LEU A 70 -40.98 24.59 19.44
C LEU A 70 -40.83 23.27 20.19
N THR A 71 -41.48 22.21 19.72
CA THR A 71 -41.40 20.86 20.31
C THR A 71 -39.99 20.31 20.22
N PHE A 72 -39.32 20.49 19.08
CA PHE A 72 -37.94 20.06 18.87
C PHE A 72 -36.97 20.83 19.77
N ALA A 73 -37.09 22.16 19.84
CA ALA A 73 -36.27 22.99 20.71
C ALA A 73 -36.47 22.62 22.19
N LEU A 74 -37.73 22.39 22.60
CA LEU A 74 -38.06 21.96 23.95
C LEU A 74 -37.43 20.59 24.27
N GLY A 75 -37.53 19.61 23.36
CA GLY A 75 -36.88 18.30 23.52
C GLY A 75 -35.37 18.39 23.60
N MET A 76 -34.76 19.27 22.81
CA MET A 76 -33.31 19.53 22.86
C MET A 76 -32.90 20.11 24.22
N VAL A 77 -33.63 21.11 24.75
CA VAL A 77 -33.37 21.69 26.07
C VAL A 77 -33.51 20.61 27.17
N MET A 78 -34.55 19.78 27.11
CA MET A 78 -34.71 18.68 28.06
C MET A 78 -33.54 17.68 28.01
N THR A 79 -33.08 17.34 26.80
CA THR A 79 -31.93 16.46 26.61
C THR A 79 -30.67 17.08 27.23
N LEU A 80 -30.42 18.36 26.96
CA LEU A 80 -29.27 19.11 27.51
C LEU A 80 -29.30 19.15 29.03
N VAL A 81 -30.47 19.36 29.63
CA VAL A 81 -30.66 19.35 31.08
C VAL A 81 -30.36 17.97 31.68
N SER A 82 -30.70 16.90 30.98
CA SER A 82 -30.46 15.54 31.46
C SER A 82 -29.03 15.02 31.25
N LEU A 83 -28.17 15.69 30.47
CA LEU A 83 -26.83 15.19 30.10
C LEU A 83 -25.92 14.84 31.28
N TYR A 84 -26.04 15.56 32.40
CA TYR A 84 -25.14 15.44 33.54
C TYR A 84 -25.38 14.19 34.39
N ASN A 85 -26.59 13.63 34.37
CA ASN A 85 -26.90 12.42 35.13
C ASN A 85 -27.14 11.24 34.17
N PRO A 86 -26.31 10.18 34.22
CA PRO A 86 -26.40 9.05 33.29
C PRO A 86 -27.77 8.38 33.24
N THR A 87 -28.45 8.24 34.39
CA THR A 87 -29.78 7.64 34.49
C THR A 87 -30.82 8.49 33.77
N TRP A 88 -30.87 9.79 34.08
CA TRP A 88 -31.85 10.70 33.47
C TRP A 88 -31.57 10.98 31.99
N ARG A 89 -30.30 11.04 31.61
CA ARG A 89 -29.86 11.13 30.21
C ARG A 89 -30.41 9.96 29.39
N SER A 90 -30.22 8.73 29.87
CA SER A 90 -30.65 7.51 29.18
C SER A 90 -32.16 7.46 29.02
N LEU A 91 -32.90 7.74 30.09
CA LEU A 91 -34.36 7.71 30.07
C LEU A 91 -34.95 8.84 29.22
N ASN A 92 -34.40 10.05 29.27
CA ASN A 92 -34.83 11.15 28.40
C ASN A 92 -34.60 10.82 26.91
N LEU A 93 -33.43 10.28 26.54
CA LEU A 93 -33.14 9.89 25.16
C LEU A 93 -34.05 8.74 24.69
N PHE A 94 -34.35 7.77 25.56
CA PHE A 94 -35.28 6.68 25.26
C PHE A 94 -36.70 7.20 24.97
N LEU A 95 -37.23 8.06 25.83
CA LEU A 95 -38.54 8.67 25.65
C LEU A 95 -38.58 9.55 24.40
N SER A 96 -37.51 10.31 24.13
CA SER A 96 -37.36 11.16 22.93
C SER A 96 -37.34 10.31 21.66
N THR A 97 -36.62 9.19 21.65
CA THR A 97 -36.59 8.24 20.53
C THR A 97 -37.96 7.63 20.29
N CYS A 98 -38.65 7.16 21.33
CA CYS A 98 -40.01 6.62 21.20
C CYS A 98 -40.98 7.64 20.61
N THR A 99 -40.89 8.89 21.07
CA THR A 99 -41.71 10.00 20.58
C THR A 99 -41.43 10.31 19.11
N LEU A 100 -40.16 10.35 18.70
CA LEU A 100 -39.80 10.56 17.29
C LEU A 100 -40.22 9.40 16.39
N VAL A 101 -40.10 8.15 16.84
CA VAL A 101 -40.61 6.97 16.12
C VAL A 101 -42.12 7.08 15.91
N TYR A 102 -42.86 7.48 16.95
CA TYR A 102 -44.29 7.74 16.85
C TYR A 102 -44.59 8.83 15.80
N VAL A 103 -43.88 9.96 15.85
CA VAL A 103 -44.05 11.08 14.90
C VAL A 103 -43.77 10.65 13.46
N VAL A 104 -42.65 9.94 13.22
CA VAL A 104 -42.26 9.48 11.87
C VAL A 104 -43.28 8.48 11.30
N ARG A 105 -43.87 7.63 12.14
CA ARG A 105 -44.86 6.62 11.70
C ARG A 105 -46.22 7.22 11.35
N HIS A 106 -46.63 8.28 12.04
CA HIS A 106 -47.98 8.83 11.91
C HIS A 106 -48.07 10.10 11.06
N ARG A 107 -46.95 10.72 10.67
CA ARG A 107 -46.96 11.93 9.83
C ARG A 107 -46.64 11.62 8.37
N THR A 108 -47.54 12.05 7.49
CA THR A 108 -47.38 12.05 6.03
C THR A 108 -47.33 13.49 5.51
N PRO A 109 -46.43 13.86 4.58
CA PRO A 109 -45.43 13.02 3.92
C PRO A 109 -44.21 12.70 4.79
N ILE A 110 -43.55 11.57 4.52
CA ILE A 110 -42.35 11.13 5.25
C ILE A 110 -41.19 12.09 4.97
N ARG A 111 -40.67 12.71 6.04
CA ARG A 111 -39.50 13.58 5.98
C ARG A 111 -38.22 12.75 6.17
N VAL A 112 -37.41 12.65 5.10
CA VAL A 112 -36.18 11.83 5.11
C VAL A 112 -35.21 12.26 6.22
N ALA A 113 -35.03 13.58 6.43
CA ALA A 113 -34.16 14.10 7.47
C ALA A 113 -34.60 13.67 8.87
N LEU A 114 -35.90 13.73 9.17
CA LEU A 114 -36.45 13.33 10.46
C LEU A 114 -36.27 11.82 10.70
N LEU A 115 -36.40 10.99 9.66
CA LEU A 115 -36.15 9.55 9.76
C LEU A 115 -34.68 9.26 10.08
N TYR A 116 -33.74 9.93 9.40
CA TYR A 116 -32.31 9.76 9.68
C TYR A 116 -31.97 10.22 11.08
N PHE A 117 -32.52 11.35 11.53
CA PHE A 117 -32.35 11.85 12.89
C PHE A 117 -32.92 10.87 13.93
N THR A 118 -34.11 10.34 13.69
CA THR A 118 -34.76 9.35 14.58
C THR A 118 -33.92 8.07 14.68
N HIS A 119 -33.39 7.58 13.57
CA HIS A 119 -32.52 6.40 13.56
C HIS A 119 -31.21 6.67 14.31
N GLY A 120 -30.55 7.80 14.05
CA GLY A 120 -29.35 8.20 14.76
C GLY A 120 -29.57 8.36 16.27
N LEU A 121 -30.69 8.99 16.68
CA LEU A 121 -31.05 9.12 18.09
C LEU A 121 -31.36 7.76 18.73
N GLY A 122 -31.96 6.83 17.98
CA GLY A 122 -32.16 5.46 18.43
C GLY A 122 -30.84 4.73 18.70
N LEU A 123 -29.87 4.82 17.78
CA LEU A 123 -28.53 4.25 18.00
C LEU A 123 -27.81 4.91 19.18
N LEU A 124 -27.91 6.24 19.32
CA LEU A 124 -27.35 6.96 20.46
C LEU A 124 -28.01 6.52 21.78
N THR A 125 -29.33 6.33 21.78
CA THR A 125 -30.08 5.83 22.95
C THR A 125 -29.58 4.46 23.37
N VAL A 126 -29.36 3.55 22.41
CA VAL A 126 -28.77 2.22 22.69
C VAL A 126 -27.39 2.36 23.32
N CYS A 127 -26.52 3.20 22.76
CA CYS A 127 -25.18 3.42 23.30
C CYS A 127 -25.22 3.98 24.73
N VAL A 128 -26.02 5.03 24.96
CA VAL A 128 -26.14 5.66 26.28
C VAL A 128 -26.77 4.72 27.32
N THR A 129 -27.69 3.85 26.89
CA THR A 129 -28.27 2.82 27.78
C THR A 129 -27.23 1.76 28.17
N ILE A 130 -26.38 1.34 27.22
CA ILE A 130 -25.26 0.42 27.52
C ILE A 130 -24.27 1.07 28.49
N ASP A 131 -23.91 2.33 28.26
CA ASP A 131 -23.04 3.12 29.16
C ASP A 131 -23.63 3.24 30.57
N TRP A 132 -24.96 3.42 30.67
CA TRP A 132 -25.63 3.48 31.96
C TRP A 132 -25.60 2.15 32.73
N TRP A 133 -25.75 1.02 32.03
CA TRP A 133 -25.63 -0.31 32.66
C TRP A 133 -24.19 -0.71 32.97
N PHE A 134 -23.24 -0.29 32.13
CA PHE A 134 -21.83 -0.65 32.24
C PHE A 134 -20.93 0.59 32.04
N PRO A 135 -20.83 1.47 33.04
CA PRO A 135 -20.13 2.76 32.89
C PRO A 135 -18.60 2.64 32.82
N SER A 136 -18.04 1.49 33.22
CA SER A 136 -16.60 1.24 33.26
C SER A 136 -16.08 0.43 32.06
N LEU A 137 -16.84 0.38 30.95
CA LEU A 137 -16.41 -0.37 29.77
C LEU A 137 -15.16 0.26 29.13
N PRO A 138 -14.10 -0.54 28.89
CA PRO A 138 -12.90 -0.08 28.20
C PRO A 138 -13.18 0.24 26.72
N SER A 139 -12.35 1.11 26.14
CA SER A 139 -12.43 1.54 24.73
C SER A 139 -12.46 0.39 23.73
N SER A 140 -11.79 -0.72 24.02
CA SER A 140 -11.78 -1.93 23.17
C SER A 140 -13.13 -2.63 23.09
N ILE A 141 -13.89 -2.65 24.19
CA ILE A 141 -15.24 -3.22 24.21
C ILE A 141 -16.19 -2.27 23.48
N TRP A 142 -16.05 -0.95 23.67
CA TRP A 142 -16.80 0.04 22.90
C TRP A 142 -16.58 -0.09 21.40
N ALA A 143 -15.34 -0.28 20.95
CA ALA A 143 -15.04 -0.55 19.55
C ALA A 143 -15.78 -1.79 19.03
N SER A 144 -15.81 -2.87 19.82
CA SER A 144 -16.51 -4.11 19.48
C SER A 144 -18.04 -3.92 19.42
N ILE A 145 -18.61 -3.14 20.32
CA ILE A 145 -20.04 -2.76 20.32
C ILE A 145 -20.38 -1.98 19.05
N PHE A 146 -19.61 -0.95 18.71
CA PHE A 146 -19.83 -0.15 17.50
C PHE A 146 -19.70 -0.99 16.24
N LEU A 147 -18.71 -1.89 16.16
CA LEU A 147 -18.59 -2.85 15.06
C LEU A 147 -19.79 -3.80 14.98
N GLY A 148 -20.24 -4.35 16.10
CA GLY A 148 -21.42 -5.20 16.17
C GLY A 148 -22.67 -4.50 15.65
N LEU A 149 -22.91 -3.26 16.09
CA LEU A 149 -24.01 -2.43 15.59
C LEU A 149 -23.85 -2.15 14.09
N ALA A 150 -22.64 -1.84 13.60
CA ALA A 150 -22.39 -1.64 12.18
C ALA A 150 -22.74 -2.88 11.34
N VAL A 151 -22.38 -4.08 11.83
CA VAL A 151 -22.76 -5.35 11.21
C VAL A 151 -24.28 -5.51 11.16
N VAL A 152 -24.97 -5.26 12.27
CA VAL A 152 -26.43 -5.34 12.36
C VAL A 152 -27.09 -4.37 11.37
N GLU A 153 -26.61 -3.14 11.27
CA GLU A 153 -27.12 -2.15 10.32
C GLU A 153 -26.96 -2.62 8.86
N TRP A 154 -25.78 -3.12 8.50
CA TRP A 154 -25.52 -3.61 7.14
C TRP A 154 -26.25 -4.90 6.78
N VAL A 155 -26.40 -5.83 7.72
CA VAL A 155 -27.22 -7.04 7.53
C VAL A 155 -28.69 -6.67 7.36
N SER A 156 -29.19 -5.75 8.19
CA SER A 156 -30.56 -5.21 8.10
C SER A 156 -30.79 -4.49 6.77
N HIS A 157 -29.81 -3.74 6.28
CA HIS A 157 -29.84 -3.13 4.96
C HIS A 157 -30.02 -4.18 3.86
N ALA A 158 -29.17 -5.22 3.85
CA ALA A 158 -29.19 -6.26 2.82
C ALA A 158 -30.50 -7.07 2.82
N GLU A 159 -30.99 -7.46 4.00
CA GLU A 159 -32.23 -8.24 4.16
C GLU A 159 -33.47 -7.43 3.73
N THR A 160 -33.57 -6.18 4.20
CA THR A 160 -34.69 -5.28 3.85
C THR A 160 -34.69 -4.96 2.36
N GLN A 161 -33.51 -4.77 1.76
CA GLN A 161 -33.40 -4.49 0.33
C GLN A 161 -33.87 -5.69 -0.52
N ARG A 162 -33.52 -6.92 -0.11
CA ARG A 162 -33.96 -8.15 -0.79
C ARG A 162 -35.48 -8.32 -0.73
N ARG A 163 -36.10 -7.98 0.41
CA ARG A 163 -37.57 -8.00 0.57
C ARG A 163 -38.25 -6.94 -0.31
N ARG A 164 -37.65 -5.76 -0.42
CA ARG A 164 -38.19 -4.67 -1.26
C ARG A 164 -38.24 -5.04 -2.74
N GLU A 165 -37.20 -5.68 -3.27
CA GLU A 165 -37.19 -6.15 -4.66
C GLU A 165 -38.32 -7.16 -4.95
N ARG A 166 -38.89 -7.80 -3.91
CA ARG A 166 -40.02 -8.71 -4.02
C ARG A 166 -41.39 -8.06 -3.79
N ARG A 167 -41.51 -7.04 -2.93
CA ARG A 167 -42.81 -6.49 -2.46
C ARG A 167 -43.11 -5.03 -2.84
N GLY A 168 -42.16 -4.27 -3.38
CA GLY A 168 -42.44 -2.92 -3.90
C GLY A 168 -42.71 -1.82 -2.85
N GLU A 169 -42.51 -2.06 -1.54
CA GLU A 169 -42.85 -1.10 -0.49
C GLU A 169 -41.92 0.14 -0.44
N ARG A 170 -42.52 1.34 -0.33
CA ARG A 170 -41.82 2.65 -0.42
C ARG A 170 -41.15 3.11 0.88
N ILE A 171 -41.80 2.87 2.03
CA ILE A 171 -41.33 3.32 3.37
C ILE A 171 -40.06 2.59 3.80
N GLN A 172 -40.01 1.26 3.56
CA GLN A 172 -38.82 0.44 3.81
C GLN A 172 -37.58 0.94 3.04
N GLY A 173 -37.76 1.63 1.92
CA GLY A 173 -36.67 2.10 1.07
C GLY A 173 -35.86 3.28 1.63
N VAL A 174 -36.42 4.08 2.55
CA VAL A 174 -35.68 5.21 3.17
C VAL A 174 -34.95 4.73 4.43
N TRP A 175 -35.61 3.92 5.27
CA TRP A 175 -34.98 3.28 6.43
C TRP A 175 -33.81 2.38 6.03
N CYS A 176 -33.98 1.56 5.00
CA CYS A 176 -32.89 0.76 4.44
C CYS A 176 -31.68 1.63 4.06
N ARG A 177 -31.89 2.83 3.50
CA ARG A 177 -30.77 3.73 3.16
C ARG A 177 -30.07 4.30 4.39
N SER A 178 -30.78 4.62 5.47
CA SER A 178 -30.13 5.11 6.69
C SER A 178 -29.25 4.04 7.33
N CYS A 179 -29.67 2.78 7.38
CA CYS A 179 -28.84 1.65 7.84
C CYS A 179 -27.48 1.56 7.12
N TRP A 180 -27.47 1.75 5.80
CA TRP A 180 -26.23 1.75 5.02
C TRP A 180 -25.23 2.82 5.50
N HIS A 181 -25.71 4.04 5.77
CA HIS A 181 -24.87 5.16 6.19
C HIS A 181 -24.45 5.03 7.66
N PHE A 182 -25.37 4.69 8.56
CA PHE A 182 -25.04 4.52 9.97
C PHE A 182 -24.06 3.37 10.21
N GLY A 183 -24.11 2.29 9.42
CA GLY A 183 -23.08 1.25 9.46
C GLY A 183 -21.67 1.80 9.21
N PHE A 184 -21.50 2.74 8.25
CA PHE A 184 -20.21 3.39 8.05
C PHE A 184 -19.84 4.33 9.20
N VAL A 185 -20.78 5.11 9.73
CA VAL A 185 -20.51 6.02 10.87
C VAL A 185 -20.01 5.22 12.08
N LEU A 186 -20.70 4.13 12.41
CA LEU A 186 -20.35 3.24 13.52
C LEU A 186 -18.97 2.58 13.29
N ALA A 187 -18.72 2.05 12.09
CA ALA A 187 -17.42 1.47 11.74
C ALA A 187 -16.28 2.51 11.81
N SER A 188 -16.54 3.75 11.38
CA SER A 188 -15.57 4.85 11.46
C SER A 188 -15.28 5.27 12.89
N ILE A 189 -16.28 5.32 13.78
CA ILE A 189 -16.10 5.62 15.21
C ILE A 189 -15.30 4.49 15.91
N SER A 190 -15.51 3.23 15.52
CA SER A 190 -14.77 2.11 16.10
C SER A 190 -13.27 2.10 15.76
N TYR A 191 -12.88 2.73 14.65
CA TYR A 191 -11.50 2.73 14.16
C TYR A 191 -10.50 3.43 15.10
N PRO A 192 -10.69 4.70 15.51
CA PRO A 192 -9.77 5.36 16.44
C PRO A 192 -9.73 4.67 17.82
N LEU A 193 -10.83 4.06 18.28
CA LEU A 193 -10.84 3.30 19.52
C LEU A 193 -9.95 2.04 19.46
N LEU A 194 -9.82 1.42 18.28
CA LEU A 194 -8.87 0.32 18.06
C LEU A 194 -7.44 0.81 17.83
N TRP A 195 -7.26 2.06 17.35
CA TRP A 195 -5.95 2.66 17.20
C TRP A 195 -5.21 2.82 18.54
N GLU A 196 -5.93 3.13 19.62
CA GLU A 196 -5.37 3.13 20.99
C GLU A 196 -4.67 1.79 21.34
N ARG A 197 -5.13 0.68 20.76
CA ARG A 197 -4.50 -0.64 20.95
C ARG A 197 -3.25 -0.83 20.11
N VAL A 198 -3.16 -0.17 18.96
CA VAL A 198 -1.92 -0.10 18.19
C VAL A 198 -0.88 0.71 18.96
N GLU A 199 -1.27 1.83 19.57
CA GLU A 199 -0.40 2.63 20.44
C GLU A 199 0.05 1.85 21.66
N ALA A 200 -0.85 1.11 22.31
CA ALA A 200 -0.51 0.23 23.42
C ALA A 200 0.52 -0.85 23.02
N PHE A 201 0.42 -1.41 21.80
CA PHE A 201 1.43 -2.34 21.29
C PHE A 201 2.81 -1.66 21.14
N PHE A 202 2.87 -0.43 20.63
CA PHE A 202 4.14 0.30 20.55
C PHE A 202 4.74 0.61 21.93
N ALA A 203 3.89 0.84 22.94
CA ALA A 203 4.34 1.14 24.29
C ALA A 203 4.79 -0.10 25.09
N THR A 204 4.10 -1.23 24.91
CA THR A 204 4.28 -2.42 25.78
C THR A 204 4.92 -3.61 25.08
N GLY A 205 4.90 -3.67 23.74
CA GLY A 205 5.27 -4.85 22.96
C GLY A 205 4.27 -6.00 23.01
N GLU A 206 3.19 -5.89 23.81
CA GLU A 206 2.20 -6.95 23.95
C GLU A 206 1.22 -6.97 22.76
N SER A 207 1.02 -8.16 22.18
CA SER A 207 0.14 -8.31 21.03
C SER A 207 -1.33 -8.04 21.38
N GLN A 208 -1.97 -7.17 20.60
CA GLN A 208 -3.36 -6.74 20.75
C GLN A 208 -4.23 -7.36 19.66
N SER A 209 -4.65 -8.61 19.86
CA SER A 209 -5.45 -9.36 18.86
C SER A 209 -6.82 -8.75 18.58
N ILE A 210 -7.38 -7.96 19.50
CA ILE A 210 -8.68 -7.28 19.35
C ILE A 210 -8.74 -6.35 18.14
N VAL A 211 -7.59 -5.86 17.67
CA VAL A 211 -7.48 -5.04 16.47
C VAL A 211 -7.98 -5.78 15.20
N LEU A 212 -7.90 -7.12 15.19
CA LEU A 212 -8.46 -7.95 14.12
C LEU A 212 -9.99 -7.86 14.01
N SER A 213 -10.69 -7.45 15.07
CA SER A 213 -12.15 -7.29 15.04
C SER A 213 -12.61 -6.34 13.92
N TRP A 214 -11.79 -5.36 13.54
CA TRP A 214 -12.13 -4.44 12.45
C TRP A 214 -12.21 -5.11 11.08
N MET A 215 -11.67 -6.33 10.91
CA MET A 215 -11.88 -7.15 9.71
C MET A 215 -13.35 -7.53 9.49
N LEU A 216 -14.21 -7.41 10.52
CA LEU A 216 -15.65 -7.52 10.36
C LEU A 216 -16.20 -6.52 9.35
N VAL A 217 -15.59 -5.33 9.20
CA VAL A 217 -16.04 -4.32 8.23
C VAL A 217 -15.90 -4.81 6.78
N PRO A 218 -14.70 -5.15 6.26
CA PRO A 218 -14.60 -5.67 4.90
C PRO A 218 -15.33 -7.01 4.72
N LEU A 219 -15.35 -7.89 5.73
CA LEU A 219 -16.09 -9.15 5.69
C LEU A 219 -17.59 -8.94 5.47
N THR A 220 -18.21 -8.09 6.27
CA THR A 220 -19.65 -7.81 6.19
C THR A 220 -20.01 -7.09 4.91
N LEU A 221 -19.21 -6.11 4.47
CA LEU A 221 -19.44 -5.43 3.19
C LEU A 221 -19.33 -6.39 1.99
N THR A 222 -18.39 -7.35 2.00
CA THR A 222 -18.35 -8.43 1.00
C THR A 222 -19.58 -9.33 1.12
N GLY A 223 -19.99 -9.73 2.33
CA GLY A 223 -21.20 -10.51 2.55
C GLY A 223 -22.47 -9.82 2.05
N VAL A 224 -22.59 -8.51 2.26
CA VAL A 224 -23.66 -7.67 1.73
C VAL A 224 -23.60 -7.59 0.22
N ALA A 225 -22.39 -7.48 -0.37
CA ALA A 225 -22.22 -7.51 -1.83
C ALA A 225 -22.70 -8.85 -2.44
N LEU A 226 -22.43 -9.98 -1.79
CA LEU A 226 -22.89 -11.31 -2.22
C LEU A 226 -24.42 -11.43 -2.25
N ARG A 227 -25.11 -10.73 -1.35
CA ARG A 227 -26.58 -10.75 -1.24
C ARG A 227 -27.28 -9.73 -2.14
N MET A 228 -26.55 -8.83 -2.80
CA MET A 228 -27.11 -7.74 -3.61
C MET A 228 -26.86 -7.88 -5.12
N GLY A 229 -27.73 -7.25 -5.92
CA GLY A 229 -27.60 -7.19 -7.38
C GLY A 229 -26.96 -5.90 -7.93
N GLY A 230 -26.50 -5.97 -9.18
CA GLY A 230 -26.19 -4.81 -10.03
C GLY A 230 -25.23 -3.77 -9.43
N LYS A 231 -25.62 -2.48 -9.53
CA LYS A 231 -24.79 -1.32 -9.10
C LYS A 231 -24.49 -1.29 -7.60
N ARG A 232 -25.30 -1.94 -6.76
CA ARG A 232 -25.12 -1.94 -5.29
C ARG A 232 -24.06 -2.93 -4.86
N ARG A 233 -24.06 -4.12 -5.45
CA ARG A 233 -22.99 -5.11 -5.29
C ARG A 233 -21.62 -4.49 -5.60
N ARG A 234 -21.51 -3.78 -6.74
CA ARG A 234 -20.28 -3.09 -7.13
C ARG A 234 -19.82 -2.06 -6.09
N ARG A 235 -20.74 -1.27 -5.54
CA ARG A 235 -20.43 -0.28 -4.48
C ARG A 235 -19.94 -0.97 -3.21
N ALA A 236 -20.65 -2.00 -2.73
CA ALA A 236 -20.27 -2.73 -1.54
C ALA A 236 -18.89 -3.41 -1.68
N THR A 237 -18.57 -3.97 -2.86
CA THR A 237 -17.23 -4.53 -3.12
C THR A 237 -16.12 -3.47 -3.15
N ILE A 238 -16.41 -2.25 -3.65
CA ILE A 238 -15.45 -1.15 -3.63
C ILE A 238 -15.17 -0.74 -2.18
N PHE A 239 -16.20 -0.52 -1.37
CA PHE A 239 -16.02 -0.16 0.04
C PHE A 239 -15.37 -1.27 0.85
N SER A 240 -15.70 -2.54 0.60
CA SER A 240 -14.98 -3.67 1.20
C SER A 240 -13.50 -3.69 0.82
N SER A 241 -13.16 -3.34 -0.43
CA SER A 241 -11.77 -3.27 -0.88
C SER A 241 -11.00 -2.16 -0.14
N TYR A 242 -11.60 -0.96 -0.01
CA TYR A 242 -10.99 0.13 0.78
C TYR A 242 -10.87 -0.21 2.26
N ALA A 243 -11.91 -0.84 2.84
CA ALA A 243 -11.85 -1.31 4.21
C ALA A 243 -10.76 -2.38 4.39
N SER A 244 -10.55 -3.28 3.42
CA SER A 244 -9.47 -4.27 3.51
C SER A 244 -8.08 -3.61 3.58
N ILE A 245 -7.89 -2.49 2.86
CA ILE A 245 -6.65 -1.69 2.92
C ILE A 245 -6.52 -0.99 4.28
N LEU A 246 -7.56 -0.30 4.74
CA LEU A 246 -7.55 0.37 6.04
C LEU A 246 -7.30 -0.61 7.19
N ALA A 247 -7.80 -1.84 7.09
CA ALA A 247 -7.58 -2.86 8.12
C ALA A 247 -6.11 -3.26 8.22
N GLN A 248 -5.34 -3.16 7.12
CA GLN A 248 -3.91 -3.41 7.17
C GLN A 248 -3.17 -2.34 7.99
N VAL A 249 -3.62 -1.07 7.97
CA VAL A 249 -3.00 0.00 8.75
C VAL A 249 -3.08 -0.29 10.25
N LEU A 250 -4.16 -0.94 10.70
CA LEU A 250 -4.32 -1.37 12.08
C LEU A 250 -3.49 -2.63 12.42
N THR A 251 -3.30 -3.54 11.48
CA THR A 251 -2.80 -4.90 11.76
C THR A 251 -1.35 -5.15 11.34
N ILE A 252 -0.78 -4.35 10.43
CA ILE A 252 0.56 -4.61 9.84
C ILE A 252 1.71 -4.56 10.85
N TRP A 253 1.53 -3.83 11.94
CA TRP A 253 2.56 -3.59 12.95
C TRP A 253 2.87 -4.81 13.80
N GLN A 254 1.90 -5.71 13.99
CA GLN A 254 2.04 -6.88 14.86
C GLN A 254 2.12 -8.16 14.02
N PRO A 255 3.16 -9.00 14.16
CA PRO A 255 3.32 -10.20 13.33
C PRO A 255 2.13 -11.16 13.35
N SER A 256 1.55 -11.39 14.53
CA SER A 256 0.42 -12.29 14.77
C SER A 256 -0.86 -11.85 14.06
N THR A 257 -1.21 -10.55 14.14
CA THR A 257 -2.43 -10.02 13.52
C THR A 257 -2.23 -9.72 12.02
N ARG A 258 -1.02 -9.30 11.62
CA ARG A 258 -0.65 -9.04 10.22
C ARG A 258 -0.92 -10.25 9.34
N LEU A 259 -0.46 -11.45 9.75
CA LEU A 259 -0.61 -12.66 8.94
C LEU A 259 -2.09 -13.02 8.72
N VAL A 260 -2.87 -13.02 9.80
CA VAL A 260 -4.32 -13.33 9.75
C VAL A 260 -5.06 -12.31 8.90
N SER A 261 -4.78 -11.02 9.11
CA SER A 261 -5.40 -9.91 8.38
C SER A 261 -5.11 -9.96 6.88
N LEU A 262 -3.85 -10.16 6.49
CA LEU A 262 -3.45 -10.27 5.08
C LEU A 262 -4.06 -11.51 4.40
N GLY A 263 -4.15 -12.63 5.12
CA GLY A 263 -4.79 -13.85 4.62
C GLY A 263 -6.27 -13.64 4.33
N VAL A 264 -7.01 -13.07 5.29
CA VAL A 264 -8.43 -12.74 5.13
C VAL A 264 -8.62 -11.69 4.03
N ALA A 265 -7.80 -10.63 4.00
CA ALA A 265 -7.88 -9.59 2.98
C ALA A 265 -7.60 -10.13 1.57
N SER A 266 -6.63 -11.05 1.41
CA SER A 266 -6.36 -11.71 0.14
C SER A 266 -7.56 -12.53 -0.35
N GLY A 267 -8.17 -13.32 0.54
CA GLY A 267 -9.37 -14.09 0.24
C GLY A 267 -10.57 -13.20 -0.14
N LEU A 268 -10.81 -12.14 0.62
CA LEU A 268 -11.89 -11.19 0.33
C LEU A 268 -11.67 -10.44 -0.97
N MET A 269 -10.44 -10.03 -1.26
CA MET A 269 -10.12 -9.36 -2.51
C MET A 269 -10.27 -10.27 -3.73
N LEU A 270 -10.09 -11.58 -3.57
CA LEU A 270 -10.37 -12.57 -4.62
C LEU A 270 -11.87 -12.65 -4.93
N VAL A 271 -12.73 -12.55 -3.91
CA VAL A 271 -14.19 -12.46 -4.09
C VAL A 271 -14.57 -11.09 -4.67
N ASN A 272 -14.04 -10.00 -4.14
CA ASN A 272 -14.35 -8.64 -4.56
C ASN A 272 -13.92 -8.36 -6.01
N SER A 273 -12.77 -8.87 -6.45
CA SER A 273 -12.25 -8.69 -7.82
C SER A 273 -13.18 -9.31 -8.87
N ARG A 274 -13.81 -10.45 -8.56
CA ARG A 274 -14.81 -11.12 -9.43
C ARG A 274 -16.02 -10.23 -9.71
N TYR A 275 -16.46 -9.44 -8.73
CA TYR A 275 -17.63 -8.58 -8.85
C TYR A 275 -17.32 -7.15 -9.30
N TYR A 276 -16.20 -6.57 -8.86
CA TYR A 276 -15.81 -5.22 -9.24
C TYR A 276 -15.25 -5.16 -10.67
N ARG A 277 -14.59 -6.23 -11.13
CA ARG A 277 -14.02 -6.39 -12.48
C ARG A 277 -13.19 -5.18 -12.93
N HIS A 278 -12.28 -4.75 -12.07
CA HIS A 278 -11.42 -3.60 -12.30
C HIS A 278 -9.94 -4.00 -12.13
N PRO A 279 -8.99 -3.46 -12.93
CA PRO A 279 -7.57 -3.81 -12.84
C PRO A 279 -6.98 -3.55 -11.45
N ILE A 280 -7.37 -2.45 -10.80
CA ILE A 280 -6.92 -2.11 -9.45
C ILE A 280 -7.31 -3.20 -8.44
N ALA A 281 -8.48 -3.82 -8.58
CA ALA A 281 -8.92 -4.88 -7.65
C ALA A 281 -8.04 -6.14 -7.75
N ALA A 282 -7.68 -6.52 -8.97
CA ALA A 282 -6.76 -7.63 -9.22
C ALA A 282 -5.35 -7.30 -8.72
N ALA A 283 -4.88 -6.06 -8.92
CA ALA A 283 -3.59 -5.61 -8.42
C ALA A 283 -3.52 -5.65 -6.88
N ILE A 284 -4.55 -5.15 -6.19
CA ILE A 284 -4.63 -5.21 -4.72
C ILE A 284 -4.64 -6.67 -4.23
N GLN A 285 -5.40 -7.55 -4.89
CA GLN A 285 -5.45 -8.97 -4.50
C GLN A 285 -4.07 -9.65 -4.62
N ILE A 286 -3.36 -9.44 -5.72
CA ILE A 286 -2.00 -9.98 -5.91
C ILE A 286 -1.07 -9.38 -4.85
N GLY A 287 -1.15 -8.07 -4.61
CA GLY A 287 -0.38 -7.40 -3.57
C GLY A 287 -0.60 -8.01 -2.19
N PHE A 288 -1.85 -8.18 -1.75
CA PHE A 288 -2.16 -8.85 -0.48
C PHE A 288 -1.70 -10.30 -0.44
N SER A 289 -1.76 -11.03 -1.56
CA SER A 289 -1.24 -12.40 -1.63
C SER A 289 0.27 -12.44 -1.44
N LEU A 290 1.01 -11.54 -2.10
CA LEU A 290 2.46 -11.42 -1.95
C LEU A 290 2.83 -11.01 -0.53
N CYS A 291 2.14 -10.01 0.04
CA CYS A 291 2.35 -9.59 1.42
C CYS A 291 2.02 -10.69 2.42
N PHE A 292 0.96 -11.48 2.18
CA PHE A 292 0.60 -12.62 3.02
C PHE A 292 1.72 -13.67 3.04
N VAL A 293 2.22 -14.07 1.87
CA VAL A 293 3.34 -15.01 1.76
C VAL A 293 4.60 -14.43 2.39
N ALA A 294 4.89 -13.15 2.16
CA ALA A 294 6.03 -12.47 2.78
C ALA A 294 5.91 -12.44 4.32
N ALA A 295 4.73 -12.13 4.87
CA ALA A 295 4.50 -12.16 6.30
C ALA A 295 4.66 -13.58 6.89
N PHE A 296 4.25 -14.61 6.15
CA PHE A 296 4.41 -16.01 6.57
C PHE A 296 5.87 -16.47 6.60
N LEU A 297 6.70 -15.93 5.71
CA LEU A 297 8.12 -16.30 5.57
C LEU A 297 9.06 -15.39 6.37
N TRP A 298 8.55 -14.36 7.04
CA TRP A 298 9.35 -13.29 7.63
C TRP A 298 10.46 -13.76 8.57
N GLU A 299 10.15 -14.68 9.46
CA GLU A 299 11.11 -15.22 10.44
C GLU A 299 11.84 -16.48 9.93
N LYS A 300 11.46 -16.99 8.76
CA LYS A 300 11.97 -18.25 8.21
C LYS A 300 13.10 -18.05 7.20
N LEU A 301 13.21 -16.86 6.63
CA LEU A 301 14.20 -16.55 5.59
C LEU A 301 15.27 -15.62 6.14
N SER A 302 16.52 -15.96 5.84
CA SER A 302 17.64 -15.02 6.00
C SER A 302 17.54 -13.87 5.00
N VAL A 303 18.32 -12.81 5.20
CA VAL A 303 18.41 -11.68 4.25
C VAL A 303 18.76 -12.19 2.84
N SER A 304 19.68 -13.15 2.70
CA SER A 304 20.05 -13.73 1.41
C SER A 304 18.91 -14.58 0.81
N GLY A 305 18.16 -15.30 1.65
CA GLY A 305 16.97 -16.05 1.25
C GLY A 305 15.85 -15.16 0.69
N TRP A 306 15.73 -13.91 1.16
CA TRP A 306 14.75 -12.95 0.64
C TRP A 306 15.00 -12.53 -0.80
N PHE A 307 16.26 -12.38 -1.22
CA PHE A 307 16.60 -12.11 -2.61
C PHE A 307 16.19 -13.28 -3.52
N LEU A 308 16.50 -14.51 -3.11
CA LEU A 308 16.12 -15.70 -3.86
C LEU A 308 14.59 -15.82 -3.96
N PHE A 309 13.89 -15.64 -2.83
CA PHE A 309 12.42 -15.65 -2.81
C PHE A 309 11.83 -14.59 -3.74
N GLY A 310 12.40 -13.37 -3.75
CA GLY A 310 12.00 -12.31 -4.67
C GLY A 310 12.12 -12.73 -6.14
N ALA A 311 13.23 -13.34 -6.52
CA ALA A 311 13.45 -13.86 -7.88
C ALA A 311 12.45 -14.98 -8.26
N ILE A 312 12.14 -15.88 -7.32
CA ILE A 312 11.11 -16.92 -7.51
C ILE A 312 9.72 -16.31 -7.66
N ALA A 313 9.39 -15.29 -6.86
CA ALA A 313 8.11 -14.59 -6.93
C ALA A 313 7.93 -13.86 -8.28
N ILE A 314 8.96 -13.16 -8.77
CA ILE A 314 8.97 -12.52 -10.09
C ILE A 314 8.70 -13.56 -11.20
N SER A 315 9.45 -14.67 -11.18
CA SER A 315 9.28 -15.78 -12.12
C SER A 315 7.86 -16.34 -12.09
N THR A 316 7.33 -16.59 -10.89
CA THR A 316 5.97 -17.13 -10.69
C THR A 316 4.90 -16.18 -11.23
N LEU A 317 5.04 -14.87 -11.03
CA LEU A 317 4.10 -13.88 -11.55
C LEU A 317 4.12 -13.78 -13.08
N TRP A 318 5.29 -13.86 -13.72
CA TRP A 318 5.35 -13.91 -15.19
C TRP A 318 4.84 -15.22 -15.77
N LEU A 319 5.08 -16.35 -15.11
CA LEU A 319 4.47 -17.64 -15.45
C LEU A 319 2.94 -17.56 -15.33
N LEU A 320 2.43 -17.02 -14.23
CA LEU A 320 1.00 -16.80 -14.02
C LEU A 320 0.40 -15.88 -15.10
N SER A 321 1.07 -14.77 -15.43
CA SER A 321 0.66 -13.87 -16.52
C SER A 321 0.58 -14.61 -17.87
N SER A 322 1.59 -15.45 -18.18
CA SER A 322 1.63 -16.25 -19.40
C SER A 322 0.49 -17.28 -19.46
N TRP A 323 0.22 -17.97 -18.35
CA TRP A 323 -0.89 -18.93 -18.23
C TRP A 323 -2.25 -18.23 -18.37
N LEU A 324 -2.45 -17.09 -17.71
CA LEU A 324 -3.67 -16.29 -17.81
C LEU A 324 -3.89 -15.71 -19.21
N ARG A 325 -2.83 -15.53 -20.01
CA ARG A 325 -2.95 -15.11 -21.42
C ARG A 325 -3.72 -16.13 -22.27
N GLN A 326 -3.67 -17.41 -21.90
CA GLN A 326 -4.37 -18.48 -22.61
C GLN A 326 -5.88 -18.53 -22.26
N GLN A 327 -6.30 -17.82 -21.22
CA GLN A 327 -7.67 -17.83 -20.73
C GLN A 327 -8.49 -16.70 -21.36
N ASN A 328 -9.57 -17.03 -22.08
CA ASN A 328 -10.45 -16.07 -22.78
C ASN A 328 -11.48 -15.38 -21.87
N THR A 329 -11.14 -15.08 -20.63
CA THR A 329 -12.07 -14.43 -19.68
C THR A 329 -11.64 -13.01 -19.34
N ILE A 330 -12.62 -12.12 -19.12
CA ILE A 330 -12.36 -10.74 -18.69
C ILE A 330 -11.53 -10.73 -17.40
N LEU A 331 -11.86 -11.59 -16.43
CA LEU A 331 -11.14 -11.65 -15.16
C LEU A 331 -9.68 -12.08 -15.35
N ALA A 332 -9.42 -13.10 -16.18
CA ALA A 332 -8.05 -13.51 -16.49
C ALA A 332 -7.25 -12.37 -17.15
N SER A 333 -7.88 -11.58 -18.04
CA SER A 333 -7.21 -10.42 -18.65
C SER A 333 -6.80 -9.35 -17.62
N LEU A 334 -7.61 -9.15 -16.57
CA LEU A 334 -7.31 -8.21 -15.48
C LEU A 334 -6.15 -8.71 -14.61
N TYR A 335 -6.21 -9.98 -14.20
CA TYR A 335 -5.17 -10.61 -13.41
C TYR A 335 -3.85 -10.74 -14.17
N ARG A 336 -3.91 -11.00 -15.48
CA ARG A 336 -2.73 -11.01 -16.35
C ARG A 336 -2.01 -9.66 -16.30
N LYS A 337 -2.74 -8.57 -16.55
CA LYS A 337 -2.17 -7.22 -16.50
C LYS A 337 -1.59 -6.90 -15.12
N ALA A 338 -2.31 -7.24 -14.06
CA ALA A 338 -1.86 -7.00 -12.69
C ALA A 338 -0.60 -7.80 -12.32
N ALA A 339 -0.55 -9.10 -12.65
CA ALA A 339 0.62 -9.95 -12.41
C ALA A 339 1.83 -9.46 -13.21
N ASP A 340 1.60 -9.06 -14.46
CA ASP A 340 2.64 -8.48 -15.32
C ASP A 340 3.25 -7.22 -14.72
N SER A 341 2.41 -6.27 -14.28
CA SER A 341 2.86 -5.03 -13.65
C SER A 341 3.62 -5.27 -12.35
N TRP A 342 3.08 -6.11 -11.45
CA TRP A 342 3.76 -6.45 -10.19
C TRP A 342 5.14 -7.07 -10.43
N ALA A 343 5.25 -8.00 -11.38
CA ALA A 343 6.51 -8.64 -11.69
C ALA A 343 7.56 -7.67 -12.27
N ILE A 344 7.15 -6.71 -13.13
CA ILE A 344 8.06 -5.64 -13.60
C ILE A 344 8.54 -4.79 -12.42
N THR A 345 7.63 -4.33 -11.57
CA THR A 345 7.96 -3.49 -10.42
C THR A 345 8.90 -4.20 -9.45
N LEU A 346 8.59 -5.46 -9.10
CA LEU A 346 9.44 -6.27 -8.24
C LEU A 346 10.81 -6.56 -8.88
N CYS A 347 10.85 -6.82 -10.20
CA CYS A 347 12.10 -7.02 -10.92
C CYS A 347 13.00 -5.78 -10.86
N ALA A 348 12.45 -4.59 -11.09
CA ALA A 348 13.20 -3.35 -11.02
C ALA A 348 13.74 -3.10 -9.59
N ILE A 349 12.90 -3.29 -8.58
CA ILE A 349 13.30 -3.14 -7.17
C ILE A 349 14.40 -4.17 -6.82
N ALA A 350 14.24 -5.43 -7.22
CA ALA A 350 15.19 -6.49 -6.91
C ALA A 350 16.57 -6.23 -7.53
N ILE A 351 16.63 -5.79 -8.79
CA ILE A 351 17.90 -5.45 -9.46
C ILE A 351 18.59 -4.27 -8.76
N ILE A 352 17.84 -3.23 -8.37
CA ILE A 352 18.39 -2.07 -7.65
C ILE A 352 18.94 -2.50 -6.29
N LEU A 353 18.16 -3.25 -5.50
CA LEU A 353 18.59 -3.73 -4.18
C LEU A 353 19.82 -4.63 -4.29
N LEU A 354 19.86 -5.52 -5.29
CA LEU A 354 21.00 -6.41 -5.51
C LEU A 354 22.25 -5.62 -5.93
N THR A 355 22.08 -4.58 -6.75
CA THR A 355 23.18 -3.66 -7.11
C THR A 355 23.74 -2.97 -5.88
N CYS A 356 22.88 -2.36 -5.05
CA CYS A 356 23.32 -1.72 -3.81
C CYS A 356 24.03 -2.70 -2.86
N LYS A 357 23.50 -3.91 -2.71
CA LYS A 357 24.14 -4.97 -1.91
C LYS A 357 25.51 -5.35 -2.46
N THR A 358 25.62 -5.53 -3.78
CA THR A 358 26.87 -5.96 -4.42
C THR A 358 27.94 -4.90 -4.22
N LEU A 359 27.63 -3.64 -4.48
CA LEU A 359 28.54 -2.50 -4.25
C LEU A 359 28.97 -2.42 -2.77
N PHE A 360 28.03 -2.54 -1.83
CA PHE A 360 28.36 -2.53 -0.41
C PHE A 360 29.29 -3.68 0.00
N SER A 361 29.11 -4.86 -0.60
CA SER A 361 29.95 -6.04 -0.32
C SER A 361 31.41 -5.82 -0.72
N TYR A 362 31.66 -5.07 -1.79
CA TYR A 362 33.00 -4.72 -2.26
C TYR A 362 33.64 -3.55 -1.51
N TRP A 363 32.84 -2.65 -0.91
CA TRP A 363 33.36 -1.47 -0.22
C TRP A 363 33.67 -1.68 1.26
N SER A 364 32.95 -2.56 1.95
CA SER A 364 33.07 -2.61 3.42
C SER A 364 33.16 -4.04 3.97
N PHE A 365 32.22 -4.90 3.61
CA PHE A 365 32.12 -6.23 4.22
C PHE A 365 31.68 -7.28 3.20
N PRO A 366 32.60 -8.16 2.74
CA PRO A 366 32.23 -9.24 1.85
C PRO A 366 31.36 -10.24 2.62
N ILE A 367 30.09 -10.36 2.22
CA ILE A 367 29.15 -11.36 2.73
C ILE A 367 28.81 -12.31 1.58
N PRO A 368 29.73 -13.24 1.25
CA PRO A 368 29.52 -14.20 0.17
C PRO A 368 28.40 -15.17 0.55
N HIS A 369 27.40 -15.32 -0.33
CA HIS A 369 26.36 -16.33 -0.16
C HIS A 369 25.76 -16.71 -1.52
N TRP A 370 25.63 -18.01 -1.78
CA TRP A 370 25.19 -18.52 -3.09
C TRP A 370 23.80 -18.02 -3.53
N HIS A 371 22.92 -17.65 -2.59
CA HIS A 371 21.62 -17.05 -2.91
C HIS A 371 21.76 -15.75 -3.70
N TYR A 372 22.80 -14.96 -3.45
CA TYR A 372 23.04 -13.70 -4.16
C TYR A 372 23.51 -13.94 -5.60
N LEU A 373 24.17 -15.06 -5.89
CA LEU A 373 24.49 -15.51 -7.24
C LEU A 373 23.26 -16.10 -7.95
N ALA A 374 22.47 -16.93 -7.27
CA ALA A 374 21.30 -17.57 -7.85
C ALA A 374 20.19 -16.57 -8.23
N THR A 375 20.01 -15.51 -7.42
CA THR A 375 18.99 -14.46 -7.63
C THR A 375 19.08 -13.81 -9.02
N PRO A 376 20.19 -13.19 -9.43
CA PRO A 376 20.31 -12.54 -10.74
C PRO A 376 20.19 -13.54 -11.89
N LEU A 377 20.70 -14.77 -11.74
CA LEU A 377 20.55 -15.82 -12.76
C LEU A 377 19.08 -16.18 -12.99
N ILE A 378 18.30 -16.34 -11.91
CA ILE A 378 16.85 -16.61 -12.00
C ILE A 378 16.12 -15.41 -12.62
N ILE A 379 16.43 -14.17 -12.21
CA ILE A 379 15.81 -12.97 -12.79
C ILE A 379 16.14 -12.87 -14.29
N SER A 380 17.38 -13.13 -14.69
CA SER A 380 17.80 -13.17 -16.10
C SER A 380 16.98 -14.18 -16.90
N GLY A 381 16.86 -15.42 -16.40
CA GLY A 381 16.03 -16.46 -17.00
C GLY A 381 14.54 -16.06 -17.07
N ALA A 382 14.04 -15.37 -16.06
CA ALA A 382 12.67 -14.88 -16.02
C ALA A 382 12.43 -13.78 -17.08
N ILE A 383 13.37 -12.83 -17.26
CA ILE A 383 13.29 -11.78 -18.29
C ILE A 383 13.33 -12.43 -19.68
N LEU A 384 14.24 -13.37 -19.89
CA LEU A 384 14.35 -14.12 -21.14
C LEU A 384 13.04 -14.87 -21.46
N TYR A 385 12.45 -15.53 -20.46
CA TYR A 385 11.17 -16.23 -20.62
C TYR A 385 10.05 -15.26 -21.02
N ARG A 386 9.93 -14.11 -20.36
CA ARG A 386 8.91 -13.08 -20.65
C ARG A 386 9.02 -12.56 -22.09
N TYR A 387 10.24 -12.26 -22.53
CA TYR A 387 10.50 -11.62 -23.83
C TYR A 387 10.89 -12.59 -24.95
N ARG A 388 10.77 -13.91 -24.73
CA ARG A 388 11.20 -14.95 -25.70
C ARG A 388 10.62 -14.80 -27.11
N GLN A 389 9.42 -14.22 -27.25
CA GLN A 389 8.77 -14.04 -28.55
C GLN A 389 9.24 -12.77 -29.27
N GLN A 390 9.58 -11.71 -28.52
CA GLN A 390 9.99 -10.41 -29.04
C GLN A 390 10.95 -9.76 -28.03
N LEU A 391 12.25 -10.02 -28.19
CA LEU A 391 13.30 -9.35 -27.43
C LEU A 391 13.30 -7.86 -27.78
N ASN A 392 13.37 -7.03 -26.75
CA ASN A 392 13.50 -5.58 -26.90
C ASN A 392 14.76 -5.09 -26.17
N ASN A 393 15.13 -3.82 -26.40
CA ASN A 393 16.34 -3.25 -25.81
C ASN A 393 16.33 -3.24 -24.28
N TYR A 394 15.17 -2.99 -23.65
CA TYR A 394 15.06 -2.99 -22.18
C TYR A 394 15.28 -4.38 -21.58
N ALA A 395 14.79 -5.43 -22.24
CA ALA A 395 15.01 -6.81 -21.82
C ALA A 395 16.50 -7.18 -21.92
N ILE A 396 17.19 -6.77 -22.98
CA ILE A 396 18.64 -6.99 -23.14
C ILE A 396 19.40 -6.28 -22.03
N TYR A 397 19.13 -5.00 -21.79
CA TYR A 397 19.81 -4.27 -20.71
C TYR A 397 19.53 -4.87 -19.33
N GLY A 398 18.30 -5.30 -19.06
CA GLY A 398 17.95 -5.99 -17.82
C GLY A 398 18.71 -7.31 -17.66
N ILE A 399 18.78 -8.14 -18.71
CA ILE A 399 19.54 -9.40 -18.72
C ILE A 399 21.02 -9.13 -18.45
N VAL A 400 21.61 -8.17 -19.17
CA VAL A 400 23.03 -7.83 -19.03
C VAL A 400 23.34 -7.30 -17.64
N TRP A 401 22.49 -6.43 -17.10
CA TRP A 401 22.61 -5.96 -15.73
C TRP A 401 22.58 -7.13 -14.73
N THR A 402 21.64 -8.06 -14.87
CA THR A 402 21.60 -9.25 -14.00
C THR A 402 22.82 -10.16 -14.18
N ILE A 403 23.31 -10.37 -15.40
CA ILE A 403 24.51 -11.18 -15.65
C ILE A 403 25.73 -10.52 -15.00
N GLU A 404 25.87 -9.21 -15.11
CA GLU A 404 26.95 -8.46 -14.47
C GLU A 404 26.92 -8.61 -12.94
N LEU A 405 25.73 -8.51 -12.33
CA LEU A 405 25.56 -8.77 -10.91
C LEU A 405 25.91 -10.22 -10.54
N ALA A 406 25.56 -11.19 -11.39
CA ALA A 406 25.93 -12.59 -11.17
C ALA A 406 27.45 -12.78 -11.20
N ILE A 407 28.16 -12.15 -12.14
CA ILE A 407 29.62 -12.21 -12.24
C ILE A 407 30.28 -11.59 -11.01
N CYS A 408 29.84 -10.41 -10.59
CA CYS A 408 30.32 -9.79 -9.36
C CYS A 408 30.12 -10.71 -8.14
N GLU A 409 28.94 -11.32 -7.99
CA GLU A 409 28.66 -12.23 -6.88
C GLU A 409 29.46 -13.55 -6.98
N GLU A 410 29.72 -14.05 -8.19
CA GLU A 410 30.59 -15.21 -8.41
C GLU A 410 32.03 -14.90 -7.98
N VAL A 411 32.57 -13.76 -8.39
CA VAL A 411 33.92 -13.31 -7.98
C VAL A 411 33.98 -13.15 -6.46
N LEU A 412 32.95 -12.58 -5.82
CA LEU A 412 32.88 -12.51 -4.35
C LEU A 412 32.87 -13.89 -3.68
N LEU A 413 32.15 -14.87 -4.25
CA LEU A 413 32.06 -16.22 -3.70
C LEU A 413 33.39 -16.96 -3.72
N ILE A 414 34.23 -16.72 -4.72
CA ILE A 414 35.59 -17.27 -4.82
C ILE A 414 36.64 -16.38 -4.12
N HIS A 415 36.21 -15.39 -3.33
CA HIS A 415 37.08 -14.43 -2.64
C HIS A 415 38.00 -13.63 -3.56
N GLY A 416 37.54 -13.34 -4.78
CA GLY A 416 38.27 -12.53 -5.75
C GLY A 416 38.25 -11.03 -5.43
N SER A 417 39.15 -10.28 -6.08
CA SER A 417 39.33 -8.84 -5.89
C SER A 417 38.55 -7.99 -6.90
N ASN A 418 38.51 -6.67 -6.68
CA ASN A 418 38.01 -5.69 -7.64
C ASN A 418 38.71 -5.83 -9.01
N LEU A 419 40.02 -6.09 -9.01
CA LEU A 419 40.78 -6.41 -10.22
C LEU A 419 40.21 -7.59 -11.01
N ALA A 420 39.79 -8.66 -10.33
CA ALA A 420 39.23 -9.83 -11.00
C ALA A 420 37.93 -9.47 -11.73
N VAL A 421 37.06 -8.67 -11.10
CA VAL A 421 35.85 -8.14 -11.73
C VAL A 421 36.19 -7.26 -12.93
N ALA A 422 37.21 -6.40 -12.80
CA ALA A 422 37.68 -5.54 -13.87
C ALA A 422 38.18 -6.35 -15.08
N ILE A 423 39.00 -7.38 -14.86
CA ILE A 423 39.51 -8.28 -15.90
C ILE A 423 38.34 -8.96 -16.63
N VAL A 424 37.39 -9.54 -15.88
CA VAL A 424 36.24 -10.23 -16.48
C VAL A 424 35.40 -9.26 -17.32
N ASN A 425 35.16 -8.05 -16.84
CA ASN A 425 34.44 -7.01 -17.59
C ASN A 425 35.14 -6.60 -18.88
N ILE A 426 36.47 -6.43 -18.87
CA ILE A 426 37.22 -6.13 -20.10
C ILE A 426 37.14 -7.30 -21.10
N ILE A 427 37.26 -8.54 -20.62
CA ILE A 427 37.11 -9.74 -21.45
C ILE A 427 35.70 -9.79 -22.05
N LEU A 428 34.66 -9.53 -21.25
CA LEU A 428 33.27 -9.45 -21.74
C LEU A 428 33.06 -8.32 -22.74
N GLY A 429 33.69 -7.16 -22.54
CA GLY A 429 33.68 -6.05 -23.50
C GLY A 429 34.23 -6.50 -24.86
N LEU A 430 35.41 -7.10 -24.88
CA LEU A 430 36.02 -7.61 -26.12
C LEU A 430 35.22 -8.76 -26.75
N PHE A 431 34.72 -9.70 -25.94
CA PHE A 431 33.96 -10.84 -26.43
C PHE A 431 32.59 -10.44 -26.97
N SER A 432 31.88 -9.54 -26.27
CA SER A 432 30.60 -8.99 -26.73
C SER A 432 30.78 -8.13 -27.98
N LEU A 433 31.95 -7.50 -28.18
CA LEU A 433 32.32 -6.87 -29.44
C LEU A 433 32.23 -7.93 -30.56
N LEU A 434 32.96 -9.04 -30.47
CA LEU A 434 32.97 -10.09 -31.50
C LEU A 434 31.59 -10.69 -31.78
N ILE A 435 30.84 -11.03 -30.72
CA ILE A 435 29.48 -11.59 -30.86
C ILE A 435 28.54 -10.60 -31.55
N THR A 436 28.64 -9.32 -31.21
CA THR A 436 27.76 -8.30 -31.77
C THR A 436 27.94 -8.17 -33.27
N ASP A 437 29.17 -8.27 -33.80
CA ASP A 437 29.41 -8.23 -35.25
C ASP A 437 28.72 -9.41 -35.94
N TRP A 438 28.92 -10.61 -35.41
CA TRP A 438 28.28 -11.82 -35.92
C TRP A 438 26.74 -11.75 -35.88
N LEU A 439 26.16 -11.15 -34.82
CA LEU A 439 24.70 -11.04 -34.67
C LEU A 439 24.09 -9.92 -35.53
N LEU A 440 24.82 -8.82 -35.75
CA LEU A 440 24.37 -7.70 -36.58
C LEU A 440 24.41 -8.04 -38.08
N GLU A 441 25.36 -8.87 -38.51
CA GLU A 441 25.39 -9.45 -39.86
C GLU A 441 24.12 -10.28 -40.17
N ARG A 442 23.49 -10.85 -39.14
CA ARG A 442 22.24 -11.61 -39.22
C ARG A 442 20.96 -10.75 -39.14
N GLN A 443 21.06 -9.43 -39.37
CA GLN A 443 19.94 -8.47 -39.37
C GLN A 443 19.17 -8.34 -38.03
N SER A 444 19.87 -8.35 -36.89
CA SER A 444 19.24 -8.03 -35.60
C SER A 444 18.92 -6.52 -35.50
N PRO A 445 17.66 -6.10 -35.27
CA PRO A 445 17.28 -4.69 -35.18
C PRO A 445 17.60 -4.05 -33.81
N LEU A 446 18.31 -4.75 -32.92
CA LEU A 446 18.48 -4.36 -31.52
C LEU A 446 19.65 -3.37 -31.36
N SER A 447 19.32 -2.09 -31.21
CA SER A 447 20.31 -1.03 -31.00
C SER A 447 21.12 -1.18 -29.70
N SER A 448 20.57 -1.85 -28.69
CA SER A 448 21.24 -2.14 -27.41
C SER A 448 22.54 -2.93 -27.57
N LEU A 449 22.59 -3.86 -28.52
CA LEU A 449 23.78 -4.69 -28.75
C LEU A 449 24.99 -3.86 -29.22
N LYS A 450 24.75 -2.73 -29.89
CA LYS A 450 25.84 -1.88 -30.41
C LYS A 450 26.64 -1.19 -29.31
N ILE A 451 26.01 -0.86 -28.19
CA ILE A 451 26.61 -0.11 -27.08
C ILE A 451 27.11 -1.03 -25.96
N LEU A 452 26.54 -2.25 -25.87
CA LEU A 452 26.86 -3.23 -24.83
C LEU A 452 28.37 -3.43 -24.54
N PRO A 453 29.23 -3.59 -25.56
CA PRO A 453 30.67 -3.79 -25.33
C PRO A 453 31.30 -2.62 -24.58
N LEU A 454 30.87 -1.40 -24.89
CA LEU A 454 31.36 -0.19 -24.25
C LEU A 454 30.94 -0.12 -22.77
N ILE A 455 29.74 -0.62 -22.43
CA ILE A 455 29.26 -0.64 -21.03
C ILE A 455 30.17 -1.55 -20.19
N PHE A 456 30.44 -2.77 -20.65
CA PHE A 456 31.36 -3.68 -19.96
C PHE A 456 32.77 -3.11 -19.85
N ALA A 457 33.29 -2.51 -20.93
CA ALA A 457 34.60 -1.86 -20.90
C ALA A 457 34.67 -0.74 -19.84
N LEU A 458 33.64 0.11 -19.76
CA LEU A 458 33.57 1.19 -18.77
C LEU A 458 33.43 0.66 -17.35
N LEU A 459 32.64 -0.39 -17.12
CA LEU A 459 32.56 -1.08 -15.83
C LEU A 459 33.91 -1.67 -15.44
N GLY A 460 34.65 -2.26 -16.39
CA GLY A 460 36.00 -2.77 -16.14
C GLY A 460 36.97 -1.68 -15.68
N ILE A 461 36.91 -0.49 -16.30
CA ILE A 461 37.72 0.66 -15.85
C ILE A 461 37.24 1.19 -14.49
N PHE A 462 35.93 1.20 -14.23
CA PHE A 462 35.37 1.62 -12.95
C PHE A 462 35.81 0.71 -11.80
N TRP A 463 35.75 -0.61 -11.97
CA TRP A 463 36.12 -1.56 -10.92
C TRP A 463 37.61 -1.51 -10.56
N ARG A 464 38.49 -1.13 -11.49
CA ARG A 464 39.92 -0.97 -11.20
C ARG A 464 40.32 0.42 -10.67
N TRP A 465 39.37 1.31 -10.37
CA TRP A 465 39.63 2.74 -10.15
C TRP A 465 40.71 3.01 -9.09
N ASP A 466 40.69 2.29 -7.97
CA ASP A 466 41.64 2.46 -6.87
C ASP A 466 42.90 1.57 -7.00
N GLU A 467 43.06 0.86 -8.12
CA GLU A 467 44.17 -0.06 -8.34
C GLU A 467 45.14 0.46 -9.40
N PHE A 468 46.44 0.50 -9.06
CA PHE A 468 47.53 0.77 -10.00
C PHE A 468 48.59 -0.35 -9.93
N ASN A 469 48.48 -1.33 -10.83
CA ASN A 469 49.28 -2.56 -10.83
C ASN A 469 49.79 -2.92 -12.25
N THR A 470 50.50 -4.05 -12.39
CA THR A 470 51.07 -4.50 -13.68
C THR A 470 50.04 -4.70 -14.79
N TYR A 471 48.78 -4.95 -14.43
CA TYR A 471 47.70 -5.26 -15.37
C TYR A 471 46.87 -4.04 -15.77
N THR A 472 47.00 -2.89 -15.09
CA THR A 472 46.13 -1.73 -15.34
C THR A 472 46.24 -1.19 -16.75
N GLY A 473 47.47 -1.07 -17.26
CA GLY A 473 47.68 -0.65 -18.64
C GLY A 473 47.09 -1.64 -19.66
N LEU A 474 47.09 -2.95 -19.38
CA LEU A 474 46.41 -3.95 -20.22
C LEU A 474 44.89 -3.80 -20.18
N LEU A 475 44.32 -3.50 -19.01
CA LEU A 475 42.87 -3.26 -18.87
C LEU A 475 42.44 -1.99 -19.61
N THR A 476 43.22 -0.92 -19.51
CA THR A 476 43.01 0.33 -20.27
C THR A 476 43.10 0.10 -21.77
N LEU A 477 44.09 -0.69 -22.20
CA LEU A 477 44.23 -1.07 -23.60
C LEU A 477 43.00 -1.85 -24.08
N GLY A 478 42.55 -2.85 -23.31
CA GLY A 478 41.36 -3.64 -23.64
C GLY A 478 40.09 -2.79 -23.72
N ALA A 479 39.90 -1.85 -22.80
CA ALA A 479 38.78 -0.90 -22.85
C ALA A 479 38.86 0.02 -24.07
N ALA A 480 40.05 0.54 -24.38
CA ALA A 480 40.28 1.39 -25.53
C ALA A 480 40.04 0.66 -26.87
N LEU A 481 40.50 -0.58 -27.00
CA LEU A 481 40.22 -1.42 -28.17
C LEU A 481 38.71 -1.68 -28.34
N THR A 482 38.03 -1.97 -27.24
CA THR A 482 36.56 -2.12 -27.23
C THR A 482 35.87 -0.83 -27.68
N GLY A 483 36.32 0.33 -27.20
CA GLY A 483 35.81 1.64 -27.57
C GLY A 483 36.05 1.98 -29.04
N ILE A 484 37.20 1.64 -29.63
CA ILE A 484 37.46 1.79 -31.07
C ILE A 484 36.44 0.97 -31.88
N GLY A 485 36.23 -0.29 -31.52
CA GLY A 485 35.27 -1.17 -32.20
C GLY A 485 33.85 -0.61 -32.17
N VAL A 486 33.39 -0.15 -31.01
CA VAL A 486 32.06 0.49 -30.86
C VAL A 486 31.99 1.82 -31.62
N GLY A 487 33.03 2.66 -31.54
CA GLY A 487 33.11 3.94 -32.23
C GLY A 487 33.03 3.79 -33.75
N TYR A 488 33.69 2.78 -34.30
CA TYR A 488 33.59 2.42 -35.71
C TYR A 488 32.14 2.05 -36.10
N ARG A 489 31.47 1.18 -35.33
CA ARG A 489 30.09 0.76 -35.59
C ARG A 489 29.07 1.89 -35.55
N LEU A 490 29.18 2.76 -34.55
CA LEU A 490 28.26 3.88 -34.36
C LEU A 490 28.63 5.10 -35.22
N ARG A 491 29.74 5.04 -35.97
CA ARG A 491 30.37 6.20 -36.64
C ARG A 491 30.59 7.37 -35.66
N GLY A 492 30.85 7.05 -34.40
CA GLY A 492 30.96 7.99 -33.30
C GLY A 492 32.38 8.51 -33.15
N LYS A 493 32.69 9.64 -33.80
CA LYS A 493 34.03 10.27 -33.77
C LYS A 493 34.55 10.49 -32.35
N VAL A 494 33.68 10.94 -31.44
CA VAL A 494 34.03 11.21 -30.03
C VAL A 494 34.53 9.94 -29.34
N ILE A 495 33.80 8.82 -29.47
CA ILE A 495 34.18 7.54 -28.85
C ILE A 495 35.52 7.07 -29.42
N THR A 496 35.71 7.15 -30.74
CA THR A 496 36.97 6.77 -31.38
C THR A 496 38.14 7.61 -30.89
N TYR A 497 38.00 8.94 -30.80
CA TYR A 497 39.07 9.82 -30.30
C TYR A 497 39.37 9.58 -28.82
N CYS A 498 38.36 9.45 -27.96
CA CYS A 498 38.56 9.08 -26.56
C CYS A 498 39.28 7.73 -26.42
N SER A 499 38.97 6.78 -27.29
CA SER A 499 39.61 5.46 -27.27
C SER A 499 41.06 5.51 -27.74
N LEU A 500 41.40 6.36 -28.73
CA LEU A 500 42.80 6.62 -29.10
C LEU A 500 43.58 7.25 -27.94
N ILE A 501 42.99 8.21 -27.23
CA ILE A 501 43.59 8.73 -25.99
C ILE A 501 43.80 7.60 -24.98
N GLY A 502 42.81 6.71 -24.84
CA GLY A 502 42.89 5.50 -24.01
C GLY A 502 44.07 4.58 -24.36
N ILE A 503 44.36 4.34 -25.65
CA ILE A 503 45.55 3.57 -26.07
C ILE A 503 46.84 4.24 -25.59
N SER A 504 46.93 5.56 -25.73
CA SER A 504 48.10 6.30 -25.27
C SER A 504 48.24 6.19 -23.74
N LEU A 505 47.14 6.36 -23.00
CA LEU A 505 47.10 6.22 -21.55
C LEU A 505 47.55 4.81 -21.12
N ALA A 506 47.06 3.77 -21.78
CA ALA A 506 47.47 2.39 -21.50
C ALA A 506 48.99 2.19 -21.60
N GLY A 507 49.61 2.75 -22.65
CA GLY A 507 51.07 2.70 -22.82
C GLY A 507 51.82 3.40 -21.69
N TYR A 508 51.33 4.57 -21.27
CA TYR A 508 51.90 5.27 -20.11
C TYR A 508 51.69 4.51 -18.81
N GLU A 509 50.49 3.97 -18.54
CA GLU A 509 50.22 3.22 -17.31
C GLU A 509 51.17 2.01 -17.16
N LEU A 510 51.42 1.26 -18.24
CA LEU A 510 52.37 0.13 -18.22
C LEU A 510 53.79 0.57 -17.83
N VAL A 511 54.28 1.65 -18.44
CA VAL A 511 55.66 2.11 -18.24
C VAL A 511 55.83 2.80 -16.88
N ILE A 512 54.87 3.65 -16.48
CA ILE A 512 54.86 4.30 -15.18
C ILE A 512 54.84 3.26 -14.07
N TYR A 513 54.04 2.20 -14.20
CA TYR A 513 54.03 1.14 -13.20
C TYR A 513 55.40 0.48 -13.06
N GLN A 514 56.06 0.11 -14.16
CA GLN A 514 57.40 -0.50 -14.11
C GLN A 514 58.43 0.44 -13.51
N MET A 515 58.37 1.74 -13.82
CA MET A 515 59.24 2.74 -13.22
C MET A 515 59.04 2.86 -11.71
N LEU A 516 57.80 2.83 -11.23
CA LEU A 516 57.48 2.88 -9.79
C LEU A 516 57.99 1.65 -9.02
N GLN A 517 58.16 0.49 -9.69
CA GLN A 517 58.73 -0.71 -9.08
C GLN A 517 60.27 -0.72 -9.09
N SER A 518 60.91 0.13 -9.89
CA SER A 518 62.37 0.20 -9.97
C SER A 518 62.97 0.97 -8.79
N SER A 519 63.96 0.39 -8.10
CA SER A 519 64.65 1.07 -6.99
C SER A 519 65.86 1.86 -7.47
N GLY A 520 65.92 3.17 -7.17
CA GLY A 520 67.14 3.98 -7.30
C GLY A 520 67.33 4.79 -8.59
N GLY A 521 66.27 5.03 -9.37
CA GLY A 521 66.33 5.85 -10.58
C GLY A 521 66.28 7.37 -10.34
N ASN A 522 66.98 8.15 -11.18
CA ASN A 522 66.88 9.61 -11.20
C ASN A 522 65.54 10.03 -11.86
N PRO A 523 64.77 10.99 -11.30
CA PRO A 523 63.58 11.54 -11.95
C PRO A 523 63.77 11.99 -13.41
N ALA A 524 64.98 12.45 -13.78
CA ALA A 524 65.33 12.83 -15.15
C ALA A 524 65.29 11.64 -16.14
N ASP A 525 65.71 10.45 -15.70
CA ASP A 525 65.66 9.23 -16.50
C ASP A 525 64.21 8.83 -16.76
N GLY A 526 63.35 9.00 -15.75
CA GLY A 526 61.91 8.77 -15.88
C GLY A 526 61.24 9.67 -16.91
N LEU A 527 61.57 10.97 -16.93
CA LEU A 527 61.08 11.89 -17.96
C LEU A 527 61.57 11.53 -19.36
N THR A 528 62.79 11.02 -19.47
CA THR A 528 63.37 10.59 -20.75
C THR A 528 62.68 9.33 -21.26
N ILE A 529 62.39 8.37 -20.38
CA ILE A 529 61.60 7.18 -20.70
C ILE A 529 60.18 7.58 -21.16
N LEU A 530 59.51 8.48 -20.44
CA LEU A 530 58.18 8.96 -20.82
C LEU A 530 58.19 9.72 -22.16
N ALA A 531 59.22 10.53 -22.42
CA ALA A 531 59.40 11.21 -23.71
C ALA A 531 59.64 10.21 -24.86
N PHE A 532 60.40 9.13 -24.60
CA PHE A 532 60.59 8.05 -25.56
C PHE A 532 59.27 7.33 -25.87
N VAL A 533 58.46 7.02 -24.84
CA VAL A 533 57.11 6.44 -25.01
C VAL A 533 56.22 7.37 -25.84
N ALA A 534 56.24 8.67 -25.56
CA ALA A 534 55.49 9.67 -26.32
C ALA A 534 55.88 9.66 -27.81
N ALA A 535 57.19 9.65 -28.10
CA ALA A 535 57.72 9.60 -29.46
C ALA A 535 57.33 8.30 -30.17
N ALA A 536 57.39 7.15 -29.47
CA ALA A 536 56.99 5.85 -30.00
C ALA A 536 55.49 5.81 -30.35
N ILE A 537 54.61 6.29 -29.44
CA ILE A 537 53.16 6.37 -29.69
C ILE A 537 52.87 7.27 -30.90
N ALA A 538 53.50 8.45 -30.97
CA ALA A 538 53.32 9.38 -32.09
C ALA A 538 53.75 8.76 -33.44
N LEU A 539 54.87 8.03 -33.44
CA LEU A 539 55.36 7.33 -34.62
C LEU A 539 54.41 6.21 -35.05
N ILE A 540 53.87 5.42 -34.12
CA ILE A 540 52.88 4.38 -34.39
C ILE A 540 51.61 5.00 -35.00
N TYR A 541 51.08 6.09 -34.44
CA TYR A 541 49.91 6.76 -35.02
C TYR A 541 50.17 7.27 -36.42
N ARG A 542 51.35 7.86 -36.67
CA ARG A 542 51.73 8.32 -38.00
C ARG A 542 51.83 7.17 -39.01
N LEU A 543 52.41 6.04 -38.61
CA LEU A 543 52.47 4.83 -39.44
C LEU A 543 51.08 4.27 -39.74
N PHE A 544 50.18 4.21 -38.75
CA PHE A 544 48.80 3.77 -38.96
C PHE A 544 48.04 4.67 -39.93
N VAL A 545 48.16 5.98 -39.80
CA VAL A 545 47.56 6.93 -40.75
C VAL A 545 48.11 6.68 -42.15
N TYR A 546 49.43 6.55 -42.30
CA TYR A 546 50.09 6.28 -43.58
C TYR A 546 49.58 4.97 -44.23
N PHE A 547 49.53 3.88 -43.47
CA PHE A 547 49.00 2.59 -43.94
C PHE A 547 47.53 2.67 -44.37
N ILE A 548 46.68 3.41 -43.63
CA ILE A 548 45.27 3.57 -43.98
C ILE A 548 45.10 4.40 -45.27
N THR A 549 45.93 5.44 -45.46
CA THR A 549 45.91 6.21 -46.72
C THR A 549 46.34 5.38 -47.93
N ILE A 550 47.33 4.49 -47.77
CA ILE A 550 47.78 3.59 -48.84
C ILE A 550 46.75 2.50 -49.13
N ALA A 551 46.11 1.93 -48.12
CA ALA A 551 45.09 0.90 -48.32
C ALA A 551 43.79 1.43 -48.97
N ARG A 552 43.63 2.75 -49.08
CA ARG A 552 42.48 3.41 -49.73
C ARG A 552 42.79 3.96 -51.13
N SER A 553 44.06 4.02 -51.53
CA SER A 553 44.50 4.31 -52.89
C SER A 553 44.63 3.02 -53.67
#